data_AF-A0A9D7JBI6-F1
#
_entry.id   AF-A0A9D7JBI6-F1
#
_cell.length_a   1.000
_cell.length_b   1.000
_cell.length_c   1.000
_cell.angle_alpha   90.00
_cell.angle_beta   90.00
_cell.angle_gamma   90.00
#
_symmetry.space_group_name_H-M   'P 1'
#
loop_
_entity.id
_entity.type
_entity.pdbx_description
1 polymer ?
#
loop_
_entity_poly.entity_id
_entity_poly.type
_entity_poly.pdbx_seq_one_letter_code
_entity_poly.pdbx_strand_id
1 'polypeptide(L)' 'MSGTALRVLLIEDNAADARLLQEMLRRPARQAPQVTCCQTMQDAES' A
#
# COMPACT_ATOMS: atom_id res chain seq x y z
N MET A 1 3.13 -23.51 5.26
CA MET A 1 3.76 -22.25 5.68
C MET A 1 2.75 -21.14 5.50
N SER A 2 2.13 -20.64 6.58
CA SER A 2 1.24 -19.47 6.51
C SER A 2 2.15 -18.25 6.34
N GLY A 3 2.30 -17.77 5.11
CA GLY A 3 3.09 -16.57 4.83
C GLY A 3 2.43 -15.36 5.50
N THR A 4 3.17 -14.62 6.31
CA THR A 4 2.71 -13.33 6.84
C THR A 4 2.44 -12.39 5.67
N ALA A 5 1.23 -11.82 5.63
CA ALA A 5 0.87 -10.84 4.60
C ALA A 5 1.84 -9.65 4.65
N LEU A 6 2.41 -9.27 3.50
CA LEU A 6 3.24 -8.08 3.39
C LEU A 6 2.41 -6.85 3.73
N ARG A 7 2.88 -6.04 4.69
CA ARG A 7 2.28 -4.74 5.03
C ARG A 7 3.08 -3.65 4.34
N VAL A 8 2.40 -2.76 3.62
CA VAL A 8 2.99 -1.68 2.83
C VAL A 8 2.37 -0.36 3.30
N LEU A 9 3.23 0.60 3.62
CA LEU A 9 2.84 1.99 3.85
C LEU A 9 3.20 2.79 2.59
N LEU A 10 2.20 3.35 1.93
CA LEU A 10 2.35 4.18 0.75
C LEU A 10 2.18 5.65 1.13
N ILE A 11 3.20 6.44 0.85
CA ILE A 11 3.21 7.89 1.05
C ILE A 11 3.10 8.53 -0.32
N GLU A 12 1.93 9.08 -0.61
CA GLU A 12 1.57 9.59 -1.93
C GLU A 12 0.55 10.72 -1.78
N ASP A 13 0.94 11.93 -2.18
CA ASP A 13 0.11 13.14 -2.05
C ASP A 13 -0.90 13.27 -3.19
N ASN A 14 -0.70 12.54 -4.30
CA ASN A 14 -1.64 12.46 -5.40
C ASN A 14 -2.62 11.28 -5.25
N ALA A 15 -3.90 11.60 -5.06
CA ALA A 15 -4.96 10.59 -4.89
C ALA A 15 -5.14 9.65 -6.09
N ALA A 16 -4.83 10.09 -7.32
CA ALA A 16 -4.92 9.25 -8.51
C ALA A 16 -3.78 8.22 -8.54
N ASP A 17 -2.57 8.64 -8.21
CA ASP A 17 -1.38 7.78 -8.19
C ASP A 17 -1.47 6.76 -7.05
N ALA A 18 -1.97 7.17 -5.88
CA ALA A 18 -2.22 6.27 -4.75
C ALA A 18 -3.19 5.14 -5.14
N ARG A 19 -4.26 5.46 -5.86
CA ARG A 19 -5.23 4.47 -6.35
C ARG A 19 -4.60 3.52 -7.37
N LEU A 20 -3.81 4.06 -8.30
CA LEU A 20 -3.11 3.26 -9.31
C LEU A 20 -2.15 2.26 -8.66
N LEU A 21 -1.35 2.71 -7.70
CA LEU A 21 -0.40 1.86 -6.97
C LEU A 21 -1.11 0.77 -6.15
N GLN A 22 -2.24 1.09 -5.51
CA GLN A 22 -3.06 0.08 -4.81
C GLN A 22 -3.54 -1.02 -5.77
N GLU A 23 -4.02 -0.66 -6.96
CA GLU A 23 -4.49 -1.63 -7.96
C GLU A 23 -3.35 -2.48 -8.53
N MET A 24 -2.18 -1.87 -8.76
CA MET A 24 -0.98 -2.59 -9.21
C MET A 24 -0.50 -3.61 -8.18
N LEU A 25 -0.49 -3.23 -6.90
CA LEU A 25 -0.05 -4.11 -5.81
C LEU A 25 -1.02 -5.27 -5.55
N ARG A 26 -2.29 -5.16 -5.95
CA ARG A 26 -3.30 -6.21 -5.79
C ARG A 26 -3.17 -7.38 -6.78
N ARG A 27 -2.40 -7.28 -7.86
CA ARG A 27 -2.40 -8.26 -8.98
C ARG A 27 -1.01 -8.80 -9.36
N PRO A 28 -0.87 -10.11 -9.68
CA PRO A 28 -1.49 -11.29 -9.09
C PRO A 28 -0.49 -11.93 -8.12
N ALA A 29 -0.21 -11.27 -6.99
CA ALA A 29 0.56 -11.91 -5.94
C ALA A 29 -0.28 -13.06 -5.34
N ARG A 30 0.35 -14.20 -5.02
CA ARG A 30 -0.29 -15.30 -4.27
C ARG A 30 -0.94 -14.83 -2.96
N GLN A 31 -0.49 -13.69 -2.45
CA GLN A 31 -1.02 -13.02 -1.29
C GLN A 31 -0.93 -11.52 -1.54
N ALA A 32 -2.09 -10.85 -1.64
CA ALA A 32 -2.12 -9.41 -1.82
C ALA A 32 -1.54 -8.71 -0.57
N PRO A 33 -0.68 -7.69 -0.73
CA PRO A 33 -0.20 -6.90 0.39
C PRO A 33 -1.33 -6.08 1.00
N GLN A 34 -1.24 -5.84 2.30
CA GLN A 34 -2.08 -4.86 3.00
C GLN A 34 -1.45 -3.48 2.79
N VAL A 35 -2.12 -2.61 2.04
CA VAL A 35 -1.62 -1.27 1.71
C VAL A 35 -2.37 -0.23 2.54
N THR A 36 -1.64 0.56 3.31
CA THR A 36 -2.14 1.77 3.98
C THR A 36 -1.58 2.97 3.24
N CYS A 37 -2.44 3.93 2.89
CA CYS A 37 -2.02 5.15 2.21
C CYS A 37 -2.07 6.35 3.15
N CYS A 38 -1.11 7.24 3.00
CA CYS A 38 -1.03 8.52 3.67
C CYS A 38 -0.48 9.56 2.69
N GLN A 39 -0.82 10.83 2.90
CA GLN A 39 -0.46 11.89 1.94
C GLN A 39 0.91 12.47 2.23
N THR A 40 1.35 12.41 3.49
CA THR A 40 2.61 13.00 3.93
C THR A 40 3.41 12.03 4.78
N MET A 41 4.72 12.29 4.92
CA MET A 41 5.58 11.56 5.85
C MET A 41 5.12 11.72 7.32
N GLN A 42 4.52 12.85 7.67
CA GLN A 42 4.03 13.10 9.02
C GLN A 42 2.85 12.17 9.37
N ASP A 43 1.95 11.95 8.42
CA ASP A 43 0.82 11.02 8.57
C ASP A 43 1.28 9.56 8.75
N ALA A 44 2.47 9.23 8.22
CA ALA A 44 3.06 7.89 8.28
C ALA A 44 3.65 7.54 9.67
N GLU A 45 3.95 8.55 10.49
CA GLU A 45 4.58 8.42 11.81
C GLU A 45 3.57 8.39 12.98
N SER A 46 2.27 8.54 12.66
CA SER A 46 1.14 8.63 13.62
C SER A 46 0.61 7.26 14.05
#